data_AF-A0A7C5C4U8-F1
#
_entry.id   AF-A0A7C5C4U8-F1
#
_cell.length_a   1.000
_cell.length_b   1.000
_cell.length_c   1.000
_cell.angle_alpha   90.00
_cell.angle_beta   90.00
_cell.angle_gamma   90.00
#
_symmetry.space_group_name_H-M   'P 1'
#
loop_
_entity.id
_entity.type
_entity.pdbx_description
1 polymer ?
#
loop_
_entity_poly.entity_id
_entity_poly.type
_entity_poly.pdbx_seq_one_letter_code
_entity_poly.pdbx_strand_id
1 'polypeptide(L)'
;MILNRAARKEAESRLTRLRKQVSIQVFTYGLEDSTCRETRQLAEELAELTNRLSVEINDASESGDLIRKFRLDALPALVITGKDMPELRIYGAPLVYGFDALLDGITHIGAPGEPKSEYLDRIEALDAGIEGTISQGIRQATVFGDLVVSRRDTAAVEAADLLWRVALAERLVHHPVSRLAPALRFIEDFPFLSIPAGTSGIPALVKNKQTALGWPFSELEALDFLFGGTDAHE
;
A
#
# COMPACT_ATOMS: atom_id res chain seq x y z
N MET A 1 -7.98 -23.80 5.29
CA MET A 1 -6.64 -23.34 5.67
C MET A 1 -5.92 -22.94 4.40
N ILE A 2 -5.65 -21.66 4.22
CA ILE A 2 -5.03 -21.11 3.01
C ILE A 2 -3.50 -21.10 3.12
N LEU A 3 -2.96 -20.96 4.33
CA LEU A 3 -1.52 -21.05 4.55
C LEU A 3 -1.08 -22.52 4.55
N ASN A 4 -0.32 -22.90 3.52
CA ASN A 4 0.40 -24.16 3.54
C ASN A 4 1.55 -24.12 4.58
N ARG A 5 2.15 -25.28 4.84
CA ARG A 5 3.23 -25.41 5.85
C ARG A 5 4.42 -24.47 5.61
N ALA A 6 4.81 -24.25 4.35
CA ALA A 6 5.94 -23.39 4.01
C ALA A 6 5.60 -21.90 4.23
N ALA A 7 4.44 -21.46 3.74
CA ALA A 7 3.94 -20.10 3.90
C ALA A 7 3.72 -19.74 5.38
N ARG A 8 3.15 -20.66 6.18
CA ARG A 8 2.99 -20.48 7.63
C ARG A 8 4.34 -20.29 8.33
N LYS A 9 5.34 -21.13 8.02
CA LYS A 9 6.68 -21.02 8.61
C LYS A 9 7.36 -19.69 8.26
N GLU A 10 7.20 -19.24 7.01
CA GLU A 10 7.74 -17.95 6.58
C GLU A 10 7.07 -16.78 7.31
N ALA A 11 5.74 -16.79 7.39
CA ALA A 11 4.99 -15.78 8.14
C ALA A 11 5.39 -15.76 9.62
N GLU A 12 5.50 -16.91 10.28
CA GLU A 12 6.00 -16.99 11.67
C GLU A 12 7.38 -16.33 11.81
N SER A 13 8.31 -16.58 10.88
CA SER A 13 9.66 -16.00 10.92
C SER A 13 9.68 -14.48 10.79
N ARG A 14 8.80 -13.90 9.97
CA ARG A 14 8.69 -12.44 9.80
C ARG A 14 7.89 -11.79 10.93
N LEU A 15 6.73 -12.34 11.27
CA LEU A 15 5.79 -11.76 12.24
C LEU A 15 6.29 -11.80 13.69
N THR A 16 7.20 -12.71 14.04
CA THR A 16 7.88 -12.70 15.35
C THR A 16 8.82 -11.51 15.54
N ARG A 17 9.22 -10.83 14.46
CA ARG A 17 10.11 -9.67 14.49
C ARG A 17 9.38 -8.35 14.75
N LEU A 18 8.04 -8.34 14.68
CA LEU A 18 7.25 -7.12 14.89
C LEU A 18 7.56 -6.54 16.26
N ARG A 19 7.87 -5.24 16.32
CA ARG A 19 8.22 -4.49 17.53
C ARG A 19 7.04 -3.67 18.07
N LYS A 20 6.09 -3.32 17.20
CA LYS A 20 4.89 -2.53 17.44
C LYS A 20 3.64 -3.35 17.13
N GLN A 21 2.49 -2.91 17.66
CA GLN A 21 1.18 -3.48 17.30
C GLN A 21 0.82 -3.09 15.86
N VAL A 22 0.38 -4.07 15.09
CA VAL A 22 -0.18 -3.88 13.75
C VAL A 22 -1.65 -4.30 13.78
N SER A 23 -2.51 -3.53 13.10
CA SER A 23 -3.90 -3.90 12.87
C SER A 23 -4.19 -3.98 11.38
N ILE A 24 -4.89 -5.04 10.97
CA ILE A 24 -5.42 -5.21 9.62
C ILE A 24 -6.94 -5.15 9.70
N GLN A 25 -7.53 -4.17 9.01
CA GLN A 25 -8.96 -4.20 8.73
C GLN A 25 -9.17 -4.83 7.36
N VAL A 26 -9.94 -5.92 7.33
CA VAL A 26 -10.31 -6.64 6.12
C VAL A 26 -11.70 -6.20 5.73
N PHE A 27 -11.86 -5.74 4.50
CA PHE A 27 -13.17 -5.36 3.95
C PHE A 27 -13.58 -6.35 2.87
N THR A 28 -14.76 -6.94 3.02
CA THR A 28 -15.32 -7.93 2.09
C THR A 28 -16.79 -7.61 1.78
N TYR A 29 -17.36 -8.28 0.78
CA TYR A 29 -18.81 -8.31 0.56
C TYR A 29 -19.45 -9.46 1.35
N GLY A 30 -20.62 -9.24 1.95
CA GLY A 30 -21.30 -10.26 2.77
C GLY A 30 -21.66 -11.55 2.04
N LEU A 31 -21.94 -11.50 0.74
CA LEU A 31 -21.98 -12.67 -0.13
C LEU A 31 -20.57 -12.89 -0.71
N GLU A 32 -19.68 -13.46 0.08
CA GLU A 32 -18.27 -13.62 -0.30
C GLU A 32 -18.12 -14.46 -1.57
N ASP A 33 -17.51 -13.88 -2.60
CA ASP A 33 -16.86 -14.64 -3.67
C ASP A 33 -15.62 -15.39 -3.15
N SER A 34 -14.97 -16.18 -4.00
CA SER A 34 -13.77 -16.93 -3.60
C SER A 34 -12.65 -16.00 -3.11
N THR A 35 -12.45 -14.87 -3.78
CA THR A 35 -11.35 -13.93 -3.49
C THR A 35 -11.53 -13.25 -2.13
N CYS A 36 -12.75 -12.81 -1.79
CA CYS A 36 -13.07 -12.24 -0.48
C CYS A 36 -12.82 -13.25 0.63
N ARG A 37 -13.29 -14.49 0.44
CA ARG A 37 -13.12 -15.58 1.41
C ARG A 37 -11.65 -15.91 1.65
N GLU A 38 -10.88 -16.04 0.56
CA GLU A 38 -9.44 -16.33 0.61
C GLU A 38 -8.68 -15.21 1.32
N THR A 39 -8.99 -13.95 0.99
CA THR A 39 -8.35 -12.76 1.60
C THR A 39 -8.65 -12.69 3.10
N ARG A 40 -9.90 -12.95 3.51
CA ARG A 40 -10.29 -13.00 4.93
C ARG A 40 -9.59 -14.12 5.67
N GLN A 41 -9.67 -15.35 5.16
CA GLN A 41 -9.04 -16.52 5.79
C GLN A 41 -7.53 -16.35 5.93
N LEU A 42 -6.88 -15.74 4.93
CA LEU A 42 -5.46 -15.42 4.99
C LEU A 42 -5.15 -14.47 6.16
N ALA A 43 -5.90 -13.38 6.29
CA ALA A 43 -5.69 -12.43 7.38
C ALA A 43 -5.94 -13.08 8.75
N GLU A 44 -7.04 -13.81 8.92
CA GLU A 44 -7.37 -14.56 10.15
C GLU A 44 -6.24 -15.52 10.54
N GLU A 45 -5.76 -16.34 9.60
CA GLU A 45 -4.68 -17.30 9.86
C GLU A 45 -3.35 -16.61 10.20
N LEU A 46 -3.06 -15.43 9.67
CA LEU A 46 -1.87 -14.64 10.05
C LEU A 46 -1.98 -14.09 11.47
N ALA A 47 -3.16 -13.65 11.90
CA ALA A 47 -3.38 -13.15 13.26
C ALA A 47 -3.20 -14.24 14.32
N GLU A 48 -3.42 -15.51 13.98
CA GLU A 48 -3.16 -16.64 14.88
C GLU A 48 -1.65 -16.85 15.16
N LEU A 49 -0.76 -16.33 14.32
CA LEU A 49 0.68 -16.58 14.41
C LEU A 49 1.38 -15.67 15.43
N THR A 50 0.79 -14.53 15.79
CA THR A 50 1.40 -13.57 16.71
C THR A 50 0.37 -12.69 17.41
N ASN A 51 0.60 -12.37 18.68
CA ASN A 51 -0.25 -11.44 19.42
C ASN A 51 -0.04 -9.96 19.03
N ARG A 52 0.97 -9.66 18.21
CA ARG A 52 1.28 -8.30 17.73
C ARG A 52 0.53 -7.91 16.46
N LEU A 53 -0.30 -8.81 15.93
CA LEU A 53 -1.13 -8.59 14.76
C LEU A 53 -2.59 -8.82 15.14
N SER A 54 -3.42 -7.79 15.02
CA SER A 54 -4.87 -7.90 15.20
C SER A 54 -5.56 -7.79 13.85
N VAL A 55 -6.65 -8.54 13.67
CA VAL A 55 -7.45 -8.54 12.45
C VAL A 55 -8.90 -8.26 12.81
N GLU A 56 -9.53 -7.35 12.06
CA GLU A 56 -10.95 -7.02 12.16
C GLU A 56 -11.59 -7.19 10.79
N ILE A 57 -12.68 -7.95 10.73
CA ILE A 57 -13.41 -8.23 9.49
C ILE A 57 -14.60 -7.28 9.41
N ASN A 58 -14.74 -6.60 8.29
CA ASN A 58 -15.73 -5.56 8.03
C ASN A 58 -16.55 -5.92 6.79
N ASP A 59 -17.87 -6.09 6.97
CA ASP A 59 -18.80 -6.20 5.85
C ASP A 59 -19.03 -4.81 5.24
N ALA A 60 -18.84 -4.69 3.94
CA ALA A 60 -19.00 -3.43 3.22
C ALA A 60 -20.41 -2.81 3.34
N SER A 61 -21.45 -3.64 3.47
CA SER A 61 -22.84 -3.18 3.62
C SER A 61 -23.10 -2.47 4.95
N GLU A 62 -22.29 -2.77 5.97
CA GLU A 62 -22.41 -2.22 7.32
C GLU A 62 -21.31 -1.18 7.63
N SER A 63 -20.22 -1.17 6.85
CA SER A 63 -18.99 -0.43 7.15
C SER A 63 -18.77 0.80 6.27
N GLY A 64 -19.85 1.45 5.82
CA GLY A 64 -19.76 2.58 4.87
C GLY A 64 -18.93 3.77 5.37
N ASP A 65 -18.94 4.05 6.67
CA ASP A 65 -18.10 5.10 7.27
C ASP A 65 -16.61 4.75 7.23
N LEU A 66 -16.26 3.49 7.51
CA LEU A 66 -14.87 3.02 7.45
C LEU A 66 -14.36 2.97 5.99
N ILE A 67 -15.19 2.53 5.05
CA ILE A 67 -14.87 2.57 3.62
C ILE A 67 -14.53 3.99 3.16
N ARG A 68 -15.33 4.98 3.58
CA ARG A 68 -15.05 6.40 3.29
C ARG A 68 -13.78 6.89 3.98
N LYS A 69 -13.60 6.55 5.26
CA LYS A 69 -12.42 6.93 6.06
C LYS A 69 -11.12 6.46 5.42
N PHE A 70 -11.08 5.20 4.97
CA PHE A 70 -9.91 4.58 4.34
C PHE A 70 -9.83 4.82 2.83
N ARG A 71 -10.77 5.60 2.27
CA ARG A 71 -10.83 5.94 0.84
C ARG A 71 -10.74 4.67 -0.02
N LEU A 72 -11.51 3.64 0.36
CA LEU A 72 -11.57 2.39 -0.37
C LEU A 72 -12.48 2.53 -1.59
N ASP A 73 -12.03 2.00 -2.72
CA ASP A 73 -12.76 2.09 -3.99
C ASP A 73 -12.98 0.73 -4.67
N ALA A 74 -12.41 -0.32 -4.08
CA ALA A 74 -12.48 -1.69 -4.56
C ALA A 74 -12.42 -2.64 -3.36
N LEU A 75 -12.92 -3.86 -3.55
CA LEU A 75 -12.92 -4.92 -2.55
C LEU A 75 -12.61 -6.27 -3.24
N PRO A 76 -12.04 -7.25 -2.52
CA PRO A 76 -11.64 -7.17 -1.11
C PRO A 76 -10.45 -6.22 -0.90
N ALA A 77 -10.38 -5.63 0.29
CA ALA A 77 -9.30 -4.72 0.65
C ALA A 77 -8.76 -5.02 2.06
N LEU A 78 -7.45 -4.92 2.21
CA LEU A 78 -6.74 -4.95 3.49
C LEU A 78 -6.22 -3.55 3.78
N VAL A 79 -6.55 -3.01 4.95
CA VAL A 79 -5.99 -1.76 5.45
C VAL A 79 -5.06 -2.08 6.62
N ILE A 80 -3.77 -1.90 6.43
CA ILE A 80 -2.74 -2.18 7.44
C ILE A 80 -2.35 -0.87 8.12
N THR A 81 -2.45 -0.85 9.45
CA THR A 81 -2.20 0.35 10.25
C THR A 81 -1.35 0.03 11.48
N GLY A 82 -0.64 1.05 11.95
CA GLY A 82 0.12 1.03 13.19
C GLY A 82 0.25 2.44 13.74
N LYS A 83 0.54 2.55 15.04
CA LYS A 83 0.70 3.85 15.68
C LYS A 83 1.89 4.60 15.09
N ASP A 84 1.66 5.85 14.68
CA ASP A 84 2.66 6.73 14.06
C ASP A 84 3.27 6.17 12.76
N MET A 85 2.53 5.30 12.06
CA MET A 85 2.93 4.68 10.79
C MET A 85 2.03 5.15 9.64
N PRO A 86 2.45 4.99 8.37
CA PRO A 86 1.56 5.19 7.24
C PRO A 86 0.42 4.15 7.25
N GLU A 87 -0.68 4.49 6.60
CA GLU A 87 -1.76 3.57 6.30
C GLU A 87 -1.46 2.90 4.95
N LEU A 88 -1.39 1.57 4.93
CA LEU A 88 -1.16 0.81 3.69
C LEU A 88 -2.46 0.14 3.25
N ARG A 89 -2.72 0.13 1.94
CA ARG A 89 -3.87 -0.56 1.36
C ARG A 89 -3.41 -1.65 0.41
N ILE A 90 -4.05 -2.80 0.46
CA ILE A 90 -3.84 -3.89 -0.49
C ILE A 90 -5.21 -4.31 -1.01
N TYR A 91 -5.39 -4.32 -2.32
CA TYR A 91 -6.63 -4.73 -2.97
C TYR A 91 -6.45 -6.05 -3.69
N GLY A 92 -7.43 -6.94 -3.53
CA GLY A 92 -7.39 -8.30 -4.07
C GLY A 92 -6.75 -9.29 -3.11
N ALA A 93 -6.57 -10.54 -3.55
CA ALA A 93 -6.02 -11.60 -2.73
C ALA A 93 -4.47 -11.66 -2.84
N PRO A 94 -3.72 -11.29 -1.77
CA PRO A 94 -2.26 -11.29 -1.74
C PRO A 94 -1.70 -12.70 -1.56
N LEU A 95 -1.81 -13.50 -2.63
CA LEU A 95 -1.31 -14.86 -2.70
C LEU A 95 -0.10 -14.94 -3.64
N VAL A 96 0.61 -16.07 -3.62
CA VAL A 96 1.84 -16.27 -4.42
C VAL A 96 2.88 -15.21 -4.04
N TYR A 97 3.41 -14.41 -4.97
CA TYR A 97 4.38 -13.36 -4.63
C TYR A 97 3.71 -12.16 -3.93
N GLY A 98 2.39 -11.99 -4.11
CA GLY A 98 1.62 -11.02 -3.34
C GLY A 98 1.64 -11.28 -1.83
N PHE A 99 1.86 -12.54 -1.42
CA PHE A 99 1.97 -12.92 -0.01
C PHE A 99 3.22 -12.33 0.64
N ASP A 100 4.36 -12.39 -0.06
CA ASP A 100 5.60 -11.76 0.41
C ASP A 100 5.43 -10.25 0.53
N ALA A 101 4.83 -9.60 -0.47
CA ALA A 101 4.55 -8.16 -0.43
C ALA A 101 3.61 -7.76 0.75
N LEU A 102 2.63 -8.60 1.10
CA LEU A 102 1.79 -8.42 2.28
C LEU A 102 2.61 -8.52 3.57
N LEU A 103 3.44 -9.56 3.72
CA LEU A 103 4.26 -9.75 4.92
C LEU A 103 5.28 -8.61 5.09
N ASP A 104 5.83 -8.11 3.99
CA ASP A 104 6.74 -6.96 4.00
C ASP A 104 6.00 -5.68 4.40
N GLY A 105 4.77 -5.48 3.92
CA GLY A 105 3.91 -4.38 4.37
C GLY A 105 3.60 -4.44 5.88
N ILE A 106 3.25 -5.62 6.41
CA ILE A 106 3.04 -5.82 7.85
C ILE A 106 4.33 -5.53 8.63
N THR A 107 5.47 -5.99 8.13
CA THR A 107 6.78 -5.78 8.75
C THR A 107 7.19 -4.32 8.73
N HIS A 108 6.92 -3.58 7.65
CA HIS A 108 7.16 -2.14 7.56
C HIS A 108 6.39 -1.38 8.64
N ILE A 109 5.17 -1.79 8.95
CA ILE A 109 4.35 -1.16 9.99
C ILE A 109 4.78 -1.58 11.40
N GLY A 110 5.03 -2.88 11.62
CA GLY A 110 5.31 -3.41 12.95
C GLY A 110 6.76 -3.34 13.38
N ALA A 111 7.72 -3.31 12.46
CA ALA A 111 9.16 -3.22 12.71
C ALA A 111 9.85 -2.35 11.65
N PRO A 112 9.48 -1.06 11.55
CA PRO A 112 10.03 -0.18 10.52
C PRO A 112 11.55 -0.07 10.62
N GLY A 113 12.20 -0.07 9.46
CA GLY A 113 13.55 0.45 9.32
C GLY A 113 13.57 1.98 9.38
N GLU A 114 14.77 2.55 9.40
CA GLU A 114 14.97 3.99 9.27
C GLU A 114 15.09 4.34 7.79
N PRO A 115 14.25 5.25 7.25
CA PRO A 115 14.41 5.74 5.89
C PRO A 115 15.75 6.44 5.71
N LYS A 116 16.32 6.36 4.52
CA LYS A 116 17.54 7.11 4.21
C LYS A 116 17.25 8.62 4.25
N SER A 117 18.20 9.41 4.74
CA SER A 117 18.07 10.86 4.84
C SER A 117 17.77 11.52 3.49
N GLU A 118 18.36 11.01 2.41
CA GLU A 118 18.13 11.52 1.05
C GLU A 118 16.65 11.52 0.64
N TYR A 119 15.85 10.57 1.15
CA TYR A 119 14.41 10.52 0.89
C TYR A 119 13.68 11.63 1.63
N LEU A 120 14.07 11.92 2.87
CA LEU A 120 13.48 12.99 3.69
C LEU A 120 13.82 14.35 3.09
N ASP A 121 15.10 14.57 2.79
CA ASP A 121 15.61 15.80 2.17
C ASP A 121 14.90 16.08 0.85
N ARG A 122 14.63 15.02 0.06
CA ARG A 122 13.93 15.16 -1.23
C ARG A 122 12.48 15.57 -1.06
N ILE A 123 11.76 15.03 -0.09
CA ILE A 123 10.36 15.39 0.18
C ILE A 123 10.26 16.84 0.61
N GLU A 124 11.11 17.28 1.54
CA GLU A 124 11.16 18.68 1.99
C GLU A 124 11.46 19.65 0.83
N ALA A 125 12.37 19.26 -0.08
CA ALA A 125 12.67 20.06 -1.27
C ALA A 125 11.48 20.13 -2.25
N LEU A 126 10.73 19.04 -2.41
CA LEU A 126 9.52 19.00 -3.25
C LEU A 126 8.43 19.91 -2.67
N ASP A 127 8.27 19.93 -1.35
CA ASP A 127 7.31 20.81 -0.67
C ASP A 127 7.64 22.30 -0.83
N ALA A 128 8.91 22.66 -0.66
CA ALA A 128 9.37 24.04 -0.86
C ALA A 128 9.12 24.54 -2.30
N GLY A 129 9.27 23.65 -3.29
CA GLY A 129 8.99 23.96 -4.71
C GLY A 129 7.50 24.23 -4.98
N ILE A 130 6.60 23.53 -4.28
CA ILE A 130 5.14 23.72 -4.41
C ILE A 130 4.71 25.05 -3.80
N GLU A 131 5.23 25.40 -2.62
CA GLU A 131 4.88 26.65 -1.91
C GLU A 131 5.30 27.91 -2.70
N GLY A 132 6.41 27.86 -3.43
CA GLY A 132 6.85 28.95 -4.31
C GLY A 132 5.92 29.22 -5.50
N THR A 133 5.05 28.27 -5.84
CA THR A 133 4.15 28.33 -7.01
C THR A 133 2.72 28.75 -6.63
N ILE A 134 2.30 28.59 -5.36
CA ILE A 134 0.91 28.81 -4.95
C ILE A 134 0.84 29.91 -3.88
N SER A 135 0.43 31.10 -4.30
CA SER A 135 -0.12 32.09 -3.38
C SER A 135 -1.48 31.60 -2.87
N GLN A 136 -1.55 31.26 -1.58
CA GLN A 136 -2.74 30.96 -0.76
C GLN A 136 -3.14 29.48 -0.54
N GLY A 137 -3.00 29.05 0.73
CA GLY A 137 -4.09 28.46 1.52
C GLY A 137 -4.64 27.06 1.18
N ILE A 138 -4.16 26.39 0.14
CA ILE A 138 -4.64 25.05 -0.21
C ILE A 138 -3.98 24.01 0.71
N ARG A 139 -4.79 23.33 1.55
CA ARG A 139 -4.36 22.08 2.19
C ARG A 139 -3.89 21.13 1.09
N GLN A 140 -2.63 20.72 1.12
CA GLN A 140 -2.08 19.84 0.09
C GLN A 140 -2.98 18.59 -0.07
N ALA A 141 -3.43 18.35 -1.29
CA ALA A 141 -4.37 17.27 -1.59
C ALA A 141 -3.74 15.88 -1.33
N THR A 142 -4.57 14.91 -0.97
CA THR A 142 -4.15 13.50 -0.90
C THR A 142 -3.68 13.02 -2.26
N VAL A 143 -2.50 12.42 -2.32
CA VAL A 143 -1.95 11.76 -3.51
C VAL A 143 -2.26 10.28 -3.42
N PHE A 144 -3.00 9.74 -4.39
CA PHE A 144 -3.22 8.30 -4.48
C PHE A 144 -2.10 7.67 -5.30
N GLY A 145 -1.27 6.84 -4.66
CA GLY A 145 -0.19 6.08 -5.29
C GLY A 145 -0.56 4.60 -5.36
N ASP A 146 -1.20 4.18 -6.45
CA ASP A 146 -1.62 2.81 -6.67
C ASP A 146 -0.53 2.04 -7.45
N LEU A 147 0.20 1.14 -6.78
CA LEU A 147 1.10 0.21 -7.46
C LEU A 147 0.30 -0.99 -7.98
N VAL A 148 0.15 -1.07 -9.29
CA VAL A 148 -0.53 -2.16 -9.98
C VAL A 148 0.49 -3.24 -10.33
N VAL A 149 0.25 -4.46 -9.87
CA VAL A 149 1.15 -5.60 -10.03
C VAL A 149 0.41 -6.86 -10.44
N SER A 150 1.16 -7.84 -10.96
CA SER A 150 0.72 -9.22 -11.09
C SER A 150 1.20 -9.98 -9.86
N ARG A 151 0.34 -10.73 -9.19
CA ARG A 151 0.76 -11.55 -8.03
C ARG A 151 1.65 -12.74 -8.44
N ARG A 152 1.78 -12.97 -9.75
CA ARG A 152 2.61 -14.03 -10.37
C ARG A 152 3.98 -13.53 -10.81
N ASP A 153 4.26 -12.23 -10.69
CA ASP A 153 5.54 -11.64 -11.02
C ASP A 153 6.36 -11.40 -9.74
N THR A 154 7.62 -11.85 -9.73
CA THR A 154 8.55 -11.60 -8.62
C THR A 154 8.85 -10.12 -8.44
N ALA A 155 8.81 -9.32 -9.51
CA ALA A 155 9.05 -7.88 -9.44
C ALA A 155 8.02 -7.15 -8.56
N ALA A 156 6.85 -7.76 -8.32
CA ALA A 156 5.84 -7.21 -7.42
C ALA A 156 6.35 -7.02 -5.99
N VAL A 157 7.24 -7.90 -5.51
CA VAL A 157 7.77 -7.83 -4.14
C VAL A 157 8.70 -6.64 -3.98
N GLU A 158 9.66 -6.49 -4.89
CA GLU A 158 10.64 -5.40 -4.86
C GLU A 158 9.96 -4.03 -5.06
N ALA A 159 9.01 -3.95 -5.99
CA ALA A 159 8.26 -2.72 -6.23
C ALA A 159 7.37 -2.32 -5.04
N ALA A 160 6.72 -3.29 -4.39
CA ALA A 160 5.90 -3.03 -3.21
C ALA A 160 6.76 -2.58 -2.02
N ASP A 161 7.89 -3.24 -1.77
CA ASP A 161 8.85 -2.86 -0.73
C ASP A 161 9.33 -1.40 -0.92
N LEU A 162 9.65 -1.02 -2.15
CA LEU A 162 10.01 0.35 -2.50
C LEU A 162 8.89 1.35 -2.16
N LEU A 163 7.65 1.06 -2.57
CA LEU A 163 6.51 1.91 -2.24
C LEU A 163 6.28 2.04 -0.73
N TRP A 164 6.47 0.96 0.04
CA TRP A 164 6.36 1.00 1.50
C TRP A 164 7.43 1.87 2.15
N ARG A 165 8.67 1.84 1.63
CA ARG A 165 9.75 2.73 2.09
C ARG A 165 9.46 4.19 1.78
N VAL A 166 8.94 4.49 0.60
CA VAL A 166 8.48 5.83 0.20
C VAL A 166 7.36 6.33 1.13
N ALA A 167 6.36 5.49 1.39
CA ALA A 167 5.25 5.84 2.29
C ALA A 167 5.71 6.10 3.73
N LEU A 168 6.70 5.34 4.22
CA LEU A 168 7.27 5.58 5.52
C LEU A 168 8.03 6.92 5.59
N ALA A 169 8.88 7.20 4.60
CA ALA A 169 9.63 8.46 4.52
C ALA A 169 8.68 9.67 4.52
N GLU A 170 7.64 9.62 3.67
CA GLU A 170 6.64 10.69 3.59
C GLU A 170 5.85 10.86 4.89
N ARG A 171 5.47 9.76 5.55
CA ARG A 171 4.78 9.81 6.84
C ARG A 171 5.60 10.47 7.94
N LEU A 172 6.92 10.32 7.91
CA LEU A 172 7.82 10.91 8.89
C LEU A 172 7.95 12.42 8.71
N VAL A 173 8.04 12.89 7.46
CA VAL A 173 8.09 14.34 7.16
C VAL A 173 6.75 15.02 7.49
N HIS A 174 5.63 14.44 7.05
CA HIS A 174 4.30 15.04 7.21
C HIS A 174 3.54 14.59 8.48
N HIS A 175 4.23 14.23 9.57
CA HIS A 175 3.55 13.81 10.80
C HIS A 175 2.64 14.94 11.37
N PRO A 176 1.38 14.66 11.76
CA PRO A 176 0.74 13.34 11.91
C PRO A 176 -0.07 12.84 10.70
N VAL A 177 -0.22 13.62 9.64
CA VAL A 177 -1.12 13.32 8.50
C VAL A 177 -0.31 13.12 7.22
N SER A 178 -0.21 11.87 6.79
CA SER A 178 0.37 11.52 5.49
C SER A 178 -0.48 12.05 4.35
N ARG A 179 0.17 12.62 3.33
CA ARG A 179 -0.45 13.02 2.07
C ARG A 179 -0.55 11.86 1.10
N LEU A 180 0.34 10.88 1.22
CA LEU A 180 0.30 9.68 0.40
C LEU A 180 -0.75 8.71 0.91
N ALA A 181 -1.63 8.32 0.01
CA ALA A 181 -2.46 7.14 0.17
C ALA A 181 -1.86 6.05 -0.73
N PRO A 182 -0.91 5.24 -0.25
CA PRO A 182 -0.32 4.17 -1.04
C PRO A 182 -1.29 2.99 -1.12
N ALA A 183 -1.24 2.24 -2.22
CA ALA A 183 -1.96 0.99 -2.36
C ALA A 183 -1.24 0.00 -3.27
N LEU A 184 -1.33 -1.29 -2.95
CA LEU A 184 -0.95 -2.39 -3.83
C LEU A 184 -2.21 -2.98 -4.45
N ARG A 185 -2.22 -3.18 -5.77
CA ARG A 185 -3.38 -3.74 -6.50
C ARG A 185 -2.95 -4.93 -7.35
N PHE A 186 -3.60 -6.07 -7.17
CA PHE A 186 -3.39 -7.24 -8.02
C PHE A 186 -4.27 -7.19 -9.26
N ILE A 187 -3.65 -7.11 -10.44
CA ILE A 187 -4.36 -6.98 -11.72
C ILE A 187 -5.30 -8.17 -11.99
N GLU A 188 -5.00 -9.35 -11.45
CA GLU A 188 -5.81 -10.54 -11.70
C GLU A 188 -7.18 -10.47 -11.03
N ASP A 189 -7.33 -9.70 -9.94
CA ASP A 189 -8.62 -9.45 -9.30
C ASP A 189 -9.34 -8.24 -9.90
N PHE A 190 -8.60 -7.34 -10.55
CA PHE A 190 -9.13 -6.11 -11.13
C PHE A 190 -8.64 -5.90 -12.57
N PRO A 191 -8.96 -6.81 -13.51
CA PRO A 191 -8.42 -6.77 -14.89
C PRO A 191 -8.90 -5.54 -15.69
N PHE A 192 -9.91 -4.82 -15.18
CA PHE A 192 -10.42 -3.58 -15.75
C PHE A 192 -9.60 -2.34 -15.36
N LEU A 193 -8.61 -2.47 -14.47
CA LEU A 193 -7.70 -1.36 -14.15
C LEU A 193 -6.95 -0.96 -15.42
N SER A 194 -7.35 0.18 -15.98
CA SER A 194 -6.67 0.77 -17.12
C SER A 194 -5.36 1.34 -16.65
N ILE A 195 -4.26 0.76 -17.11
CA ILE A 195 -2.95 1.38 -16.93
C ILE A 195 -2.87 2.51 -17.96
N PRO A 196 -2.57 3.75 -17.55
CA PRO A 196 -2.44 4.88 -18.45
C PRO A 196 -1.56 4.58 -19.67
N ALA A 197 -1.94 5.13 -20.82
CA ALA A 197 -1.17 4.96 -22.05
C ALA A 197 0.26 5.51 -21.87
N GLY A 198 1.27 4.71 -22.22
CA GLY A 198 2.69 5.10 -22.12
C GLY A 198 3.56 4.18 -21.26
N THR A 199 2.99 3.28 -20.45
CA THR A 199 3.76 2.30 -19.68
C THR A 199 4.00 1.02 -20.46
N SER A 200 5.21 0.46 -20.37
CA SER A 200 5.61 -0.79 -21.02
C SER A 200 4.97 -2.06 -20.42
N GLY A 201 4.29 -1.97 -19.26
CA GLY A 201 3.68 -3.10 -18.57
C GLY A 201 3.50 -2.86 -17.06
N ILE A 202 3.29 -3.94 -16.31
CA ILE A 202 3.30 -3.98 -14.84
C ILE A 202 4.57 -4.68 -14.34
N PRO A 203 5.12 -4.34 -13.15
CA PRO A 203 4.60 -3.37 -12.18
C PRO A 203 4.55 -1.92 -12.69
N ALA A 204 3.53 -1.17 -12.27
CA ALA A 204 3.40 0.25 -12.61
C ALA A 204 2.84 1.03 -11.42
N LEU A 205 3.51 2.13 -11.05
CA LEU A 205 3.04 3.06 -10.02
C LEU A 205 2.14 4.09 -10.68
N VAL A 206 0.86 4.11 -10.32
CA VAL A 206 -0.15 5.00 -10.88
C VAL A 206 -0.45 6.12 -9.88
N LYS A 207 -0.31 7.37 -10.31
CA LYS A 207 -0.64 8.56 -9.53
C LYS A 207 -2.04 9.04 -9.89
N ASN A 208 -2.89 9.20 -8.88
CA ASN A 208 -4.24 9.73 -8.98
C ASN A 208 -5.10 9.06 -10.08
N LYS A 209 -4.81 7.79 -10.41
CA LYS A 209 -5.44 7.03 -11.50
C LYS A 209 -5.31 7.65 -12.89
N GLN A 210 -4.34 8.54 -13.11
CA GLN A 210 -4.22 9.33 -14.35
C GLN A 210 -2.90 9.09 -15.06
N THR A 211 -1.79 9.23 -14.35
CA THR A 211 -0.44 9.06 -14.90
C THR A 211 0.21 7.84 -14.26
N ALA A 212 1.16 7.22 -14.95
CA ALA A 212 1.83 6.03 -14.45
C ALA A 212 3.32 6.02 -14.75
N LEU A 213 4.09 5.51 -13.81
CA LEU A 213 5.52 5.24 -13.89
C LEU A 213 5.73 3.73 -13.96
N GLY A 214 6.26 3.25 -15.09
CA GLY A 214 6.54 1.83 -15.31
C GLY A 214 7.79 1.37 -14.55
N TRP A 215 7.78 0.14 -14.05
CA TRP A 215 8.94 -0.49 -13.42
C TRP A 215 10.05 -0.82 -14.45
N PRO A 216 11.35 -0.76 -14.07
CA PRO A 216 11.89 -0.41 -12.76
C PRO A 216 12.04 1.09 -12.50
N PHE A 217 11.92 1.49 -11.24
CA PHE A 217 12.19 2.85 -10.76
C PHE A 217 12.82 2.82 -9.36
N SER A 218 13.51 3.90 -8.99
CA SER A 218 14.09 4.14 -7.66
C SER A 218 13.13 4.87 -6.73
N GLU A 219 13.46 4.96 -5.43
CA GLU A 219 12.64 5.69 -4.46
C GLU A 219 12.57 7.19 -4.80
N LEU A 220 13.68 7.78 -5.27
CA LEU A 220 13.74 9.19 -5.65
C LEU A 220 12.86 9.45 -6.88
N GLU A 221 12.89 8.58 -7.88
CA GLU A 221 11.99 8.68 -9.05
C GLU A 221 10.52 8.52 -8.64
N ALA A 222 10.21 7.61 -7.71
CA ALA A 222 8.86 7.46 -7.19
C ALA A 222 8.39 8.70 -6.40
N LEU A 223 9.25 9.29 -5.58
CA LEU A 223 8.96 10.53 -4.85
C LEU A 223 8.70 11.70 -5.81
N ASP A 224 9.56 11.85 -6.81
CA ASP A 224 9.43 12.89 -7.85
C ASP A 224 8.16 12.70 -8.68
N PHE A 225 7.84 11.46 -9.03
CA PHE A 225 6.60 11.16 -9.73
C PHE A 225 5.37 11.49 -8.87
N LEU A 226 5.34 11.04 -7.61
CA LEU A 226 4.19 11.21 -6.71
C LEU A 226 3.97 12.67 -6.29
N PHE A 227 5.04 13.39 -5.96
CA PHE A 227 4.94 14.73 -5.35
C PHE A 227 5.48 15.86 -6.23
N GLY A 228 6.24 15.56 -7.28
CA GLY A 228 6.70 16.54 -8.25
C GLY A 228 5.57 17.16 -9.07
N GLY A 229 5.85 18.36 -9.59
CA GLY A 229 4.92 19.16 -10.36
C GLY A 229 5.14 19.03 -11.86
N THR A 230 4.41 18.13 -12.51
CA THR A 230 3.53 18.37 -13.68
C THR A 230 2.94 17.04 -14.11
N ASP A 231 1.60 16.94 -14.07
CA ASP A 231 0.88 16.07 -15.00
C ASP A 231 1.04 16.71 -16.39
N ALA A 232 2.20 16.51 -17.02
CA ALA A 232 2.44 16.92 -18.39
C ALA A 232 1.69 15.95 -19.31
N HIS A 233 0.38 16.19 -19.46
CA HIS A 233 -0.35 15.77 -20.64
C HIS A 233 0.07 16.69 -21.79
N GLU A 234 0.96 16.18 -22.65
CA GLU A 234 0.92 16.49 -24.09
C GLU A 234 0.05 15.45 -24.80
#